data_AF-A0A817EIP0-F1
#
_entry.id   AF-A0A817EIP0-F1
#
_cell.length_a   1.000
_cell.length_b   1.000
_cell.length_c   1.000
_cell.angle_alpha   90.00
_cell.angle_beta   90.00
_cell.angle_gamma   90.00
#
_symmetry.space_group_name_H-M   'P 1'
#
loop_
_entity.id
_entity.type
_entity.pdbx_description
1 polymer ?
#
loop_
_entity_poly.entity_id
_entity_poly.type
_entity_poly.pdbx_seq_one_letter_code
_entity_poly.pdbx_strand_id
1 'polypeptide(L)'
;MNANVTILPKLLYLEELTIELNCREKLNNTTEYLINFYLFAVPNNLRKVTLNSSQGIHLRPQIQSNTHLEDLSIQIATVDDLPVLFTLVPCLIRLEVSVIHCAPPTFVSQDRFSIDIISKLLKELYLYTMDKQGMPFETLKVMMSLMLSMEYLAFGIKTNDPDYAEATLWAELITSMPCLTTLHLGLEIEITETLLSRFGVETNNDLKQAVFNSFIENIDLSSFIIYTNMQTLFIDTVPYRYNRDQSYTTSPEAVHALCNNAKAVQQPPYRLVGLSMHGEHVPITTEDYLSVICRFPSIKWLYLDSINVSDESKEKDVTLPVTLKLKHLKSLYYFRSTTCKVKRSLFDRLFYGQKRLDTLRIMYGDLIYLLRTALPVINGNHIKYLYLYCNGADGAIHLTDLDYFILTFPLLEYLTIEVTSNKLIRRNQKKIIEELITSFKRLCSFRIFCQRGTLQLARTLMKDDQSRLKWLTHIDAIGSHLIIQPKSLALWKNDTQITYF
;
A
#
# COMPACT_ATOMS: atom_id res chain seq x y z
N MET A 1 -24.15 -28.31 -1.48
CA MET A 1 -23.22 -28.62 -0.37
C MET A 1 -21.82 -28.20 -0.80
N ASN A 2 -21.21 -27.22 -0.11
CA ASN A 2 -19.87 -26.73 -0.46
C ASN A 2 -18.82 -27.81 -0.15
N ALA A 3 -18.06 -28.23 -1.16
CA ALA A 3 -16.97 -29.22 -1.02
C ALA A 3 -15.85 -28.76 -0.04
N ASN A 4 -15.84 -27.49 0.35
CA ASN A 4 -14.85 -26.87 1.22
C ASN A 4 -15.01 -27.19 2.72
N VAL A 5 -16.08 -27.90 3.14
CA VAL A 5 -16.26 -28.35 4.53
C VAL A 5 -15.15 -29.32 4.97
N THR A 6 -14.45 -29.95 4.02
CA THR A 6 -13.35 -30.90 4.29
C THR A 6 -12.03 -30.24 4.74
N ILE A 7 -11.86 -28.92 4.59
CA ILE A 7 -10.67 -28.19 5.07
C ILE A 7 -10.74 -27.92 6.57
N LEU A 8 -11.95 -27.75 7.11
CA LEU A 8 -12.18 -27.25 8.46
C LEU A 8 -11.66 -28.19 9.58
N PRO A 9 -11.70 -29.52 9.46
CA PRO A 9 -11.04 -30.43 10.42
C PRO A 9 -9.51 -30.37 10.38
N LYS A 10 -8.90 -29.91 9.28
CA LYS A 10 -7.44 -29.77 9.17
C LYS A 10 -6.91 -28.52 9.89
N LEU A 11 -7.78 -27.58 10.25
CA LEU A 11 -7.43 -26.38 11.02
C LEU A 11 -7.01 -26.70 12.46
N LEU A 12 -7.42 -27.87 12.99
CA LEU A 12 -7.14 -28.29 14.37
C LEU A 12 -5.63 -28.42 14.69
N TYR A 13 -4.80 -28.65 13.68
CA TYR A 13 -3.35 -28.88 13.84
C TYR A 13 -2.48 -27.70 13.40
N LEU A 14 -3.08 -26.61 12.93
CA LEU A 14 -2.35 -25.43 12.48
C LEU A 14 -2.09 -24.49 13.65
N GLU A 15 -0.92 -23.85 13.65
CA GLU A 15 -0.61 -22.75 14.57
C GLU A 15 -0.85 -21.38 13.93
N GLU A 16 -0.77 -21.29 12.59
CA GLU A 16 -0.99 -20.05 11.84
C GLU A 16 -1.97 -20.27 10.68
N LEU A 17 -2.84 -19.29 10.43
CA LEU A 17 -3.84 -19.38 9.38
C LEU A 17 -4.17 -18.02 8.76
N THR A 18 -4.05 -17.93 7.45
CA THR A 18 -4.49 -16.76 6.67
C THR A 18 -5.65 -17.13 5.77
N ILE A 19 -6.74 -16.36 5.85
CA ILE A 19 -7.96 -16.51 5.06
C ILE A 19 -8.23 -15.18 4.35
N GLU A 20 -8.27 -15.23 3.02
CA GLU A 20 -8.65 -14.09 2.18
C GLU A 20 -9.98 -14.38 1.46
N LEU A 21 -11.01 -13.62 1.83
CA LEU A 21 -12.36 -13.72 1.28
C LEU A 21 -12.60 -12.57 0.31
N ASN A 22 -12.22 -12.81 -0.95
CA ASN A 22 -12.49 -11.90 -2.06
C ASN A 22 -13.84 -12.24 -2.73
N CYS A 23 -14.93 -12.03 -1.98
CA CYS A 23 -16.29 -12.27 -2.48
C CYS A 23 -16.87 -11.00 -3.12
N ARG A 24 -17.57 -11.17 -4.25
CA ARG A 24 -18.33 -10.10 -4.92
C ARG A 24 -19.73 -9.89 -4.32
N GLU A 25 -20.24 -10.90 -3.63
CA GLU A 25 -21.53 -10.91 -2.96
C GLU A 25 -21.32 -11.11 -1.45
N LYS A 26 -22.27 -10.67 -0.63
CA LYS A 26 -22.21 -10.84 0.82
C LYS A 26 -22.11 -12.32 1.16
N LEU A 27 -21.25 -12.67 2.12
CA LEU A 27 -21.19 -14.02 2.65
C LEU A 27 -22.57 -14.40 3.20
N ASN A 28 -23.02 -15.62 2.91
CA ASN A 28 -24.24 -16.09 3.53
C ASN A 28 -24.01 -16.36 5.03
N ASN A 29 -25.07 -16.21 5.82
CA ASN A 29 -25.02 -16.38 7.29
C ASN A 29 -24.43 -17.73 7.72
N THR A 30 -24.61 -18.78 6.92
CA THR A 30 -24.06 -20.11 7.20
C THR A 30 -22.53 -20.13 7.09
N THR A 31 -21.96 -19.43 6.11
CA THR A 31 -20.50 -19.35 5.92
C THR A 31 -19.87 -18.50 7.00
N GLU A 32 -20.46 -17.35 7.33
CA GLU A 32 -20.01 -16.53 8.46
C GLU A 32 -20.05 -17.30 9.77
N TYR A 33 -21.13 -18.05 10.02
CA TYR A 33 -21.26 -18.91 11.19
C TYR A 33 -20.17 -19.98 11.25
N LEU A 34 -19.91 -20.67 10.14
CA LEU A 34 -18.88 -21.71 10.10
C LEU A 34 -17.48 -21.12 10.33
N ILE A 35 -17.16 -19.98 9.73
CA ILE A 35 -15.87 -19.30 9.96
C ILE A 35 -15.72 -18.95 11.44
N ASN A 36 -16.73 -18.29 12.03
CA ASN A 36 -16.71 -17.95 13.44
C ASN A 36 -16.54 -19.21 14.33
N PHE A 37 -17.36 -20.23 14.09
CA PHE A 37 -17.32 -21.48 14.87
C PHE A 37 -15.95 -22.15 14.82
N TYR A 38 -15.35 -22.34 13.63
CA TYR A 38 -14.08 -23.07 13.52
C TYR A 38 -12.86 -22.28 13.99
N LEU A 39 -12.86 -20.96 13.83
CA LEU A 39 -11.73 -20.13 14.28
C LEU A 39 -11.75 -19.92 15.79
N PHE A 40 -12.94 -19.73 16.36
CA PHE A 40 -13.06 -19.19 17.71
C PHE A 40 -13.75 -20.12 18.71
N ALA A 41 -14.62 -21.02 18.26
CA ALA A 41 -15.37 -21.90 19.17
C ALA A 41 -14.79 -23.32 19.24
N VAL A 42 -14.24 -23.85 18.15
CA VAL A 42 -13.66 -25.19 18.12
C VAL A 42 -12.26 -25.15 18.75
N PRO A 43 -11.95 -26.04 19.72
CA PRO A 43 -10.59 -26.18 20.24
C PRO A 43 -9.60 -26.45 19.11
N ASN A 44 -8.67 -25.54 18.89
CA ASN A 44 -7.64 -25.64 17.86
C ASN A 44 -6.31 -25.09 18.40
N ASN A 45 -5.22 -25.33 17.69
CA ASN A 45 -3.89 -24.88 18.10
C ASN A 45 -3.49 -23.52 17.49
N LEU A 46 -4.45 -22.78 16.90
CA LEU A 46 -4.14 -21.54 16.20
C LEU A 46 -3.67 -20.49 17.20
N ARG A 47 -2.45 -20.02 17.01
CA ARG A 47 -1.83 -18.88 17.71
C ARG A 47 -1.93 -17.60 16.90
N LYS A 48 -1.90 -17.70 15.58
CA LYS A 48 -1.99 -16.55 14.67
C LYS A 48 -3.05 -16.72 13.60
N VAL A 49 -3.93 -15.74 13.46
CA VAL A 49 -4.96 -15.74 12.41
C VAL A 49 -4.97 -14.40 11.67
N THR A 50 -5.05 -14.45 10.35
CA THR A 50 -5.34 -13.29 9.51
C THR A 50 -6.58 -13.56 8.67
N LEU A 51 -7.61 -12.73 8.79
CA LEU A 51 -8.90 -12.90 8.16
C LEU A 51 -9.32 -11.61 7.45
N ASN A 52 -9.09 -11.59 6.14
CA ASN A 52 -9.42 -10.46 5.28
C ASN A 52 -10.75 -10.75 4.58
N SER A 53 -11.76 -9.92 4.83
CA SER A 53 -13.09 -9.97 4.20
C SER A 53 -13.47 -8.60 3.70
N SER A 54 -13.67 -8.47 2.38
CA SER A 54 -14.04 -7.20 1.74
C SER A 54 -15.35 -6.60 2.25
N GLN A 55 -16.18 -7.39 2.95
CA GLN A 55 -17.48 -6.98 3.50
C GLN A 55 -17.49 -6.96 5.03
N GLY A 56 -16.38 -7.29 5.69
CA GLY A 56 -16.35 -7.60 7.11
C GLY A 56 -17.02 -8.94 7.43
N ILE A 57 -16.92 -9.38 8.68
CA ILE A 57 -17.57 -10.59 9.20
C ILE A 57 -18.31 -10.21 10.48
N HIS A 58 -19.57 -10.63 10.57
CA HIS A 58 -20.34 -10.55 11.81
C HIS A 58 -19.92 -11.65 12.77
N LEU A 59 -19.53 -11.26 13.97
CA LEU A 59 -19.21 -12.18 15.05
C LEU A 59 -20.45 -12.47 15.87
N ARG A 60 -20.48 -13.66 16.43
CA ARG A 60 -21.57 -14.15 17.28
C ARG A 60 -20.95 -14.72 18.55
N PRO A 61 -21.49 -14.38 19.73
CA PRO A 61 -21.01 -14.96 20.98
C PRO A 61 -21.15 -16.48 20.94
N GLN A 62 -20.15 -17.16 21.50
CA GLN A 62 -20.10 -18.62 21.60
C GLN A 62 -19.84 -19.02 23.05
N ILE A 63 -20.24 -20.24 23.40
CA ILE A 63 -20.04 -20.79 24.76
C ILE A 63 -18.55 -21.11 24.99
N GLN A 64 -17.84 -21.47 23.92
CA GLN A 64 -16.41 -21.80 23.95
C GLN A 64 -15.60 -20.67 23.31
N SER A 65 -14.42 -20.43 23.87
CA SER A 65 -13.47 -19.43 23.41
C SER A 65 -12.15 -20.09 23.03
N ASN A 66 -11.44 -19.48 22.08
CA ASN A 66 -10.12 -19.89 21.68
C ASN A 66 -9.08 -19.24 22.59
N THR A 67 -8.59 -20.03 23.54
CA THR A 67 -7.58 -19.59 24.53
C THR A 67 -6.14 -19.67 24.01
N HIS A 68 -5.93 -20.16 22.78
CA HIS A 68 -4.59 -20.29 22.20
C HIS A 68 -4.22 -19.15 21.25
N LEU A 69 -5.20 -18.38 20.79
CA LEU A 69 -4.97 -17.31 19.83
C LEU A 69 -4.33 -16.09 20.50
N GLU A 70 -3.12 -15.75 20.05
CA GLU A 70 -2.28 -14.66 20.57
C GLU A 70 -2.21 -13.47 19.60
N ASP A 71 -2.26 -13.70 18.29
CA ASP A 71 -2.18 -12.69 17.23
C ASP A 71 -3.35 -12.82 16.25
N LEU A 72 -4.14 -11.75 16.09
CA LEU A 72 -5.30 -11.74 15.21
C LEU A 72 -5.31 -10.46 14.36
N SER A 73 -5.36 -10.64 13.05
CA SER A 73 -5.75 -9.61 12.09
C SER A 73 -7.11 -9.93 11.49
N ILE A 74 -8.12 -9.09 11.63
CA ILE A 74 -9.49 -9.38 11.19
C ILE A 74 -10.24 -8.16 10.63
N GLN A 75 -11.01 -8.37 9.57
CA GLN A 75 -11.99 -7.40 9.10
C GLN A 75 -13.38 -7.75 9.63
N ILE A 76 -13.89 -6.96 10.58
CA ILE A 76 -15.22 -7.14 11.17
C ILE A 76 -16.25 -6.25 10.50
N ALA A 77 -17.50 -6.66 10.56
CA ALA A 77 -18.57 -5.91 9.95
C ALA A 77 -18.80 -4.61 10.72
N THR A 78 -19.09 -4.68 12.03
CA THR A 78 -19.44 -3.52 12.86
C THR A 78 -18.58 -3.40 14.12
N VAL A 79 -18.61 -2.24 14.80
CA VAL A 79 -17.95 -2.07 16.10
C VAL A 79 -18.56 -2.96 17.19
N ASP A 80 -19.84 -3.35 17.08
CA ASP A 80 -20.49 -4.27 18.00
C ASP A 80 -19.88 -5.68 17.98
N ASP A 81 -19.12 -6.02 16.95
CA ASP A 81 -18.41 -7.29 16.86
C ASP A 81 -17.14 -7.31 17.75
N LEU A 82 -16.61 -6.15 18.20
CA LEU A 82 -15.41 -6.06 19.03
C LEU A 82 -15.57 -6.70 20.43
N PRO A 83 -16.60 -6.36 21.23
CA PRO A 83 -16.83 -7.05 22.50
C PRO A 83 -16.94 -8.56 22.33
N VAL A 84 -17.67 -9.00 21.30
CA VAL A 84 -17.82 -10.41 20.97
C VAL A 84 -16.46 -11.03 20.68
N LEU A 85 -15.61 -10.35 19.90
CA LEU A 85 -14.26 -10.82 19.62
C LEU A 85 -13.46 -11.03 20.90
N PHE A 86 -13.46 -10.06 21.83
CA PHE A 86 -12.71 -10.19 23.08
C PHE A 86 -13.19 -11.36 23.95
N THR A 87 -14.50 -11.67 23.95
CA THR A 87 -15.01 -12.89 24.60
C THR A 87 -14.55 -14.18 23.93
N LEU A 88 -14.38 -14.15 22.61
CA LEU A 88 -14.00 -15.30 21.80
C LEU A 88 -12.51 -15.62 21.86
N VAL A 89 -11.65 -14.62 22.07
CA VAL A 89 -10.19 -14.76 22.08
C VAL A 89 -9.57 -14.10 23.32
N PRO A 90 -9.81 -14.65 24.53
CA PRO A 90 -9.44 -14.00 25.80
C PRO A 90 -7.93 -13.94 26.05
N CYS A 91 -7.12 -14.66 25.29
CA CYS A 91 -5.66 -14.71 25.44
C CYS A 91 -4.90 -13.86 24.41
N LEU A 92 -5.61 -13.00 23.68
CA LEU A 92 -5.04 -12.20 22.61
C LEU A 92 -3.99 -11.21 23.15
N ILE A 93 -2.82 -11.18 22.50
CA ILE A 93 -1.69 -10.29 22.79
C ILE A 93 -1.64 -9.13 21.78
N ARG A 94 -1.92 -9.43 20.51
CA ARG A 94 -1.96 -8.46 19.40
C ARG A 94 -3.26 -8.56 18.62
N LEU A 95 -3.91 -7.41 18.41
CA LEU A 95 -5.11 -7.30 17.58
C LEU A 95 -4.91 -6.25 16.49
N GLU A 96 -5.08 -6.64 15.24
CA GLU A 96 -5.31 -5.74 14.11
C GLU A 96 -6.75 -5.92 13.62
N VAL A 97 -7.51 -4.84 13.61
CA VAL A 97 -8.93 -4.89 13.29
C VAL A 97 -9.33 -3.76 12.36
N SER A 98 -10.00 -4.10 11.28
CA SER A 98 -10.65 -3.13 10.39
C SER A 98 -12.17 -3.27 10.48
N VAL A 99 -12.86 -2.17 10.78
CA VAL A 99 -14.33 -2.09 10.80
C VAL A 99 -14.79 -1.58 9.44
N ILE A 100 -15.62 -2.37 8.75
CA ILE A 100 -16.01 -2.09 7.36
C ILE A 100 -17.29 -1.24 7.28
N HIS A 101 -18.30 -1.50 8.12
CA HIS A 101 -19.57 -0.80 8.06
C HIS A 101 -20.29 -0.77 9.40
N CYS A 102 -20.56 0.41 9.94
CA CYS A 102 -21.38 0.58 11.11
C CYS A 102 -22.78 1.01 10.70
N ALA A 103 -23.73 0.10 10.85
CA ALA A 103 -25.09 0.56 11.08
C ALA A 103 -25.08 1.47 12.33
N PRO A 104 -25.89 2.55 12.39
CA PRO A 104 -25.95 3.40 13.56
C PRO A 104 -26.11 2.52 14.81
N PRO A 105 -25.24 2.68 15.82
CA PRO A 105 -25.17 1.76 16.95
C PRO A 105 -26.56 1.67 17.55
N THR A 106 -27.12 0.45 17.55
CA THR A 106 -28.50 0.28 18.05
C THR A 106 -28.57 0.65 19.53
N PHE A 107 -27.48 0.47 20.30
CA PHE A 107 -27.32 0.95 21.67
C PHE A 107 -25.84 1.11 22.01
N VAL A 108 -25.38 2.34 22.25
CA VAL A 108 -24.09 2.62 22.92
C VAL A 108 -24.33 2.45 24.42
N SER A 109 -24.27 1.24 24.95
CA SER A 109 -24.30 1.04 26.40
C SER A 109 -22.92 0.61 26.91
N GLN A 110 -22.46 1.26 27.97
CA GLN A 110 -21.26 0.91 28.75
C GLN A 110 -21.27 -0.58 29.17
N ASP A 111 -22.45 -1.20 29.24
CA ASP A 111 -22.65 -2.60 29.66
C ASP A 111 -21.98 -3.64 28.73
N ARG A 112 -21.62 -3.29 27.48
CA ARG A 112 -21.02 -4.24 26.54
C ARG A 112 -19.50 -4.35 26.64
N PHE A 113 -18.82 -3.30 27.10
CA PHE A 113 -17.39 -3.33 27.35
C PHE A 113 -17.17 -3.34 28.86
N SER A 114 -16.81 -4.51 29.40
CA SER A 114 -16.39 -4.65 30.79
C SER A 114 -14.91 -5.05 30.84
N ILE A 115 -14.23 -4.72 31.95
CA ILE A 115 -12.86 -5.19 32.23
C ILE A 115 -12.76 -6.72 32.11
N ASP A 116 -13.84 -7.43 32.40
CA ASP A 116 -13.88 -8.89 32.36
C ASP A 116 -13.91 -9.45 30.93
N ILE A 117 -14.33 -8.65 29.94
CA ILE A 117 -14.41 -9.06 28.54
C ILE A 117 -13.08 -8.79 27.81
N ILE A 118 -12.43 -7.66 28.09
CA ILE A 118 -11.18 -7.26 27.40
C ILE A 118 -10.02 -8.15 27.87
N SER A 119 -9.28 -8.72 26.91
CA SER A 119 -8.10 -9.53 27.21
C SER A 119 -7.08 -8.72 28.02
N LYS A 120 -6.79 -9.18 29.24
CA LYS A 120 -5.73 -8.63 30.10
C LYS A 120 -4.32 -8.83 29.54
N LEU A 121 -4.19 -9.69 28.52
CA LEU A 121 -2.93 -9.98 27.84
C LEU A 121 -2.71 -9.08 26.61
N LEU A 122 -3.72 -8.34 26.18
CA LEU A 122 -3.65 -7.49 24.99
C LEU A 122 -2.70 -6.32 25.24
N LYS A 123 -1.65 -6.25 24.43
CA LYS A 123 -0.58 -5.25 24.50
C LYS A 123 -0.54 -4.34 23.27
N GLU A 124 -0.94 -4.86 22.11
CA GLU A 124 -0.92 -4.15 20.84
C GLU A 124 -2.32 -4.14 20.21
N LEU A 125 -2.84 -2.95 19.89
CA LEU A 125 -4.08 -2.80 19.12
C LEU A 125 -3.89 -1.84 17.94
N TYR A 126 -4.28 -2.31 16.77
CA TYR A 126 -4.40 -1.54 15.55
C TYR A 126 -5.88 -1.53 15.15
N LEU A 127 -6.51 -0.36 15.17
CA LEU A 127 -7.92 -0.23 14.82
C LEU A 127 -8.10 0.75 13.66
N TYR A 128 -8.70 0.25 12.59
CA TYR A 128 -8.99 1.00 11.37
C TYR A 128 -10.49 1.05 11.10
N THR A 129 -11.02 2.22 10.77
CA THR A 129 -12.39 2.36 10.26
C THR A 129 -12.44 3.46 9.21
N MET A 130 -13.07 3.14 8.08
CA MET A 130 -13.36 4.11 7.01
C MET A 130 -14.80 4.64 7.10
N ASP A 131 -15.59 4.14 8.05
CA ASP A 131 -16.94 4.60 8.28
C ASP A 131 -16.96 5.81 9.21
N LYS A 132 -17.44 6.94 8.69
CA LYS A 132 -17.52 8.24 9.37
C LYS A 132 -18.34 8.22 10.66
N GLN A 133 -19.30 7.31 10.79
CA GLN A 133 -20.11 7.18 11.99
C GLN A 133 -19.73 5.95 12.81
N GLY A 134 -18.66 5.25 12.38
CA GLY A 134 -18.43 3.90 12.84
C GLY A 134 -17.98 3.78 14.28
N MET A 135 -17.27 4.78 14.78
CA MET A 135 -16.77 4.76 16.15
C MET A 135 -16.92 6.15 16.77
N PRO A 136 -18.01 6.41 17.51
CA PRO A 136 -18.11 7.60 18.36
C PRO A 136 -16.94 7.65 19.34
N PHE A 137 -16.47 8.86 19.66
CA PHE A 137 -15.33 9.05 20.55
C PHE A 137 -15.60 8.47 21.94
N GLU A 138 -16.83 8.61 22.43
CA GLU A 138 -17.23 8.03 23.72
C GLU A 138 -17.08 6.51 23.76
N THR A 139 -17.40 5.81 22.66
CA THR A 139 -17.19 4.35 22.57
C THR A 139 -15.70 4.02 22.63
N LEU A 140 -14.86 4.78 21.93
CA LEU A 140 -13.41 4.63 21.99
C LEU A 140 -12.89 4.88 23.41
N LYS A 141 -13.36 5.95 24.06
CA LYS A 141 -13.00 6.34 25.42
C LYS A 141 -13.33 5.24 26.42
N VAL A 142 -14.55 4.71 26.39
CA VAL A 142 -14.96 3.59 27.24
C VAL A 142 -14.08 2.37 26.99
N MET A 143 -13.91 1.95 25.72
CA MET A 143 -13.10 0.78 25.38
C MET A 143 -11.66 0.91 25.90
N MET A 144 -11.02 2.04 25.65
CA MET A 144 -9.62 2.28 26.02
C MET A 144 -9.41 2.44 27.52
N SER A 145 -10.36 3.03 28.25
CA SER A 145 -10.31 3.14 29.72
C SER A 145 -10.24 1.79 30.44
N LEU A 146 -10.65 0.71 29.75
CA LEU A 146 -10.64 -0.65 30.26
C LEU A 146 -9.40 -1.44 29.83
N MET A 147 -8.58 -0.91 28.90
CA MET A 147 -7.41 -1.55 28.30
C MET A 147 -6.10 -1.18 29.02
N LEU A 148 -6.04 -1.42 30.33
CA LEU A 148 -4.96 -0.95 31.21
C LEU A 148 -3.56 -1.52 30.91
N SER A 149 -3.47 -2.66 30.23
CA SER A 149 -2.22 -3.37 29.88
C SER A 149 -1.62 -2.96 28.54
N MET A 150 -2.27 -2.06 27.79
CA MET A 150 -1.84 -1.70 26.44
C MET A 150 -0.51 -0.96 26.46
N GLU A 151 0.42 -1.42 25.62
CA GLU A 151 1.73 -0.81 25.41
C GLU A 151 1.77 -0.02 24.10
N TYR A 152 1.02 -0.47 23.08
CA TYR A 152 0.99 0.11 21.75
C TYR A 152 -0.44 0.24 21.21
N LEU A 153 -0.77 1.42 20.71
CA LEU A 153 -2.03 1.70 20.04
C LEU A 153 -1.82 2.39 18.70
N ALA A 154 -2.54 1.95 17.67
CA ALA A 154 -2.60 2.61 16.39
C ALA A 154 -4.04 2.73 15.90
N PHE A 155 -4.42 3.94 15.50
CA PHE A 155 -5.73 4.25 15.00
C PHE A 155 -5.64 4.81 13.58
N GLY A 156 -6.52 4.34 12.69
CA GLY A 156 -6.80 4.96 11.40
C GLY A 156 -8.31 5.16 11.27
N ILE A 157 -8.80 6.32 11.70
CA ILE A 157 -10.23 6.59 11.87
C ILE A 157 -10.64 7.72 10.96
N LYS A 158 -11.62 7.45 10.09
CA LYS A 158 -12.39 8.47 9.40
C LYS A 158 -13.68 8.72 10.18
N THR A 159 -13.96 9.97 10.54
CA THR A 159 -15.08 10.29 11.45
C THR A 159 -15.75 11.63 11.12
N ASN A 160 -17.03 11.77 11.46
CA ASN A 160 -17.72 13.07 11.52
C ASN A 160 -17.98 13.53 12.97
N ASP A 161 -17.52 12.77 13.96
CA ASP A 161 -17.63 13.10 15.37
C ASP A 161 -16.60 14.17 15.75
N PRO A 162 -17.05 15.37 16.17
CA PRO A 162 -16.15 16.48 16.49
C PRO A 162 -15.28 16.23 17.72
N ASP A 163 -15.64 15.28 18.61
CA ASP A 163 -14.87 14.96 19.82
C ASP A 163 -13.46 14.48 19.48
N TYR A 164 -13.27 13.83 18.32
CA TYR A 164 -11.94 13.40 17.85
C TYR A 164 -10.97 14.55 17.62
N ALA A 165 -11.48 15.76 17.41
CA ALA A 165 -10.66 16.95 17.20
C ALA A 165 -10.24 17.61 18.52
N GLU A 166 -10.80 17.19 19.66
CA GLU A 166 -10.57 17.82 20.95
C GLU A 166 -9.40 17.16 21.70
N ALA A 167 -8.30 17.89 21.84
CA ALA A 167 -7.09 17.33 22.44
C ALA A 167 -7.20 17.05 23.93
N THR A 168 -8.04 17.78 24.66
CA THR A 168 -8.34 17.54 26.08
C THR A 168 -8.90 16.14 26.29
N LEU A 169 -9.82 15.70 25.41
CA LEU A 169 -10.41 14.36 25.47
C LEU A 169 -9.36 13.27 25.22
N TRP A 170 -8.44 13.50 24.28
CA TRP A 170 -7.29 12.61 24.06
C TRP A 170 -6.33 12.61 25.25
N ALA A 171 -6.03 13.77 25.85
CA ALA A 171 -5.16 13.89 27.01
C ALA A 171 -5.72 13.13 28.22
N GLU A 172 -7.02 13.28 28.50
CA GLU A 172 -7.73 12.50 29.52
C GLU A 172 -7.59 11.00 29.25
N LEU A 173 -7.81 10.61 28.00
CA LEU A 173 -7.77 9.21 27.60
C LEU A 173 -6.37 8.60 27.74
N ILE A 174 -5.34 9.29 27.25
CA ILE A 174 -3.94 8.86 27.36
C ILE A 174 -3.53 8.74 28.83
N THR A 175 -3.90 9.72 29.65
CA THR A 175 -3.59 9.72 31.09
C THR A 175 -4.23 8.54 31.82
N SER A 176 -5.36 8.03 31.31
CA SER A 176 -6.03 6.84 31.85
C SER A 176 -5.34 5.52 31.50
N MET A 177 -4.31 5.52 30.63
CA MET A 177 -3.63 4.32 30.13
C MET A 177 -2.17 4.25 30.63
N PRO A 178 -1.92 3.71 31.83
CA PRO A 178 -0.61 3.80 32.48
C PRO A 178 0.52 3.03 31.79
N CYS A 179 0.20 2.00 31.00
CA CYS A 179 1.18 1.18 30.30
C CYS A 179 1.48 1.67 28.88
N LEU A 180 0.75 2.68 28.37
CA LEU A 180 0.83 3.10 26.99
C LEU A 180 2.19 3.76 26.72
N THR A 181 3.00 3.13 25.88
CA THR A 181 4.32 3.64 25.49
C THR A 181 4.29 4.33 24.13
N THR A 182 3.42 3.88 23.23
CA THR A 182 3.35 4.35 21.84
C THR A 182 1.90 4.50 21.41
N LEU A 183 1.57 5.67 20.87
CA LEU A 183 0.27 5.97 20.27
C LEU A 183 0.44 6.54 18.87
N HIS A 184 -0.16 5.90 17.87
CA HIS A 184 -0.23 6.36 16.49
C HIS A 184 -1.67 6.77 16.16
N LEU A 185 -1.86 8.00 15.71
CA LEU A 185 -3.16 8.56 15.32
C LEU A 185 -3.16 8.97 13.85
N GLY A 186 -3.95 8.28 13.03
CA GLY A 186 -4.36 8.71 11.70
C GLY A 186 -5.84 9.09 11.74
N LEU A 187 -6.13 10.38 11.89
CA LEU A 187 -7.51 10.88 12.00
C LEU A 187 -7.88 11.64 10.72
N GLU A 188 -9.00 11.25 10.10
CA GLU A 188 -9.64 11.98 9.01
C GLU A 188 -11.01 12.48 9.50
N ILE A 189 -11.03 13.70 10.02
CA ILE A 189 -12.23 14.31 10.62
C ILE A 189 -12.95 15.17 9.58
N GLU A 190 -14.24 14.90 9.36
CA GLU A 190 -15.08 15.70 8.48
C GLU A 190 -15.37 17.07 9.10
N ILE A 191 -15.10 18.13 8.33
CA ILE A 191 -15.38 19.50 8.76
C ILE A 191 -16.89 19.76 8.66
N THR A 192 -17.50 20.05 9.81
CA THR A 192 -18.93 20.38 9.94
C THR A 192 -19.11 21.75 10.58
N GLU A 193 -20.30 22.36 10.43
CA GLU A 193 -20.64 23.62 11.13
C GLU A 193 -20.58 23.47 12.66
N THR A 194 -20.91 22.28 13.17
CA THR A 194 -20.76 21.93 14.59
C THR A 194 -19.30 22.00 15.04
N LEU A 195 -18.37 21.53 14.20
CA LEU A 195 -16.94 21.55 14.52
C LEU A 195 -16.38 22.97 14.45
N LEU A 196 -16.79 23.76 13.44
CA LEU A 196 -16.44 25.18 13.33
C LEU A 196 -16.91 26.00 14.54
N SER A 197 -18.18 25.83 14.93
CA SER A 197 -18.75 26.52 16.10
C SER A 197 -18.10 26.10 17.42
N ARG A 198 -17.74 24.82 17.58
CA ARG A 198 -17.05 24.31 18.78
C ARG A 198 -15.69 24.95 19.00
N PHE A 199 -14.94 25.22 17.92
CA PHE A 199 -13.65 25.91 17.98
C PHE A 199 -13.75 27.43 17.83
N GLY A 200 -14.98 27.98 17.67
CA GLY A 200 -15.21 29.42 17.55
C GLY A 200 -14.59 30.05 16.30
N VAL A 201 -14.52 29.30 15.20
CA VAL A 201 -13.84 29.70 13.96
C VAL A 201 -14.80 29.71 12.77
N GLU A 202 -14.58 30.64 11.84
CA GLU A 202 -15.45 30.83 10.68
C GLU A 202 -14.91 30.16 9.39
N THR A 203 -13.62 29.82 9.36
CA THR A 203 -13.00 29.21 8.17
C THR A 203 -12.36 27.85 8.45
N ASN A 204 -12.33 26.99 7.44
CA ASN A 204 -11.68 25.68 7.50
C ASN A 204 -10.18 25.77 7.82
N ASN A 205 -9.53 26.87 7.43
CA ASN A 205 -8.09 27.06 7.70
C ASN A 205 -7.85 27.41 9.16
N ASP A 206 -8.69 28.27 9.74
CA ASP A 206 -8.60 28.63 11.16
C ASP A 206 -8.92 27.43 12.05
N LEU A 207 -9.87 26.59 11.63
CA LEU A 207 -10.19 25.34 12.32
C LEU A 207 -9.01 24.39 12.41
N LYS A 208 -8.30 24.16 11.30
CA LYS A 208 -7.11 23.29 11.30
C LYS A 208 -6.06 23.80 12.28
N GLN A 209 -5.83 25.11 12.32
CA GLN A 209 -4.89 25.73 13.24
C GLN A 209 -5.36 25.61 14.69
N ALA A 210 -6.65 25.84 14.96
CA ALA A 210 -7.23 25.76 16.30
C ALA A 210 -7.17 24.32 16.87
N VAL A 211 -7.50 23.32 16.05
CA VAL A 211 -7.36 21.90 16.42
C VAL A 211 -5.90 21.57 16.72
N PHE A 212 -4.97 21.97 15.85
CA PHE A 212 -3.55 21.72 16.06
C PHE A 212 -3.01 22.37 17.33
N ASN A 213 -3.37 23.64 17.59
CA ASN A 213 -2.99 24.35 18.80
C ASN A 213 -3.54 23.64 20.05
N SER A 214 -4.79 23.14 20.00
CA SER A 214 -5.38 22.37 21.08
C SER A 214 -4.51 21.14 21.44
N PHE A 215 -4.00 20.40 20.44
CA PHE A 215 -3.11 19.25 20.67
C PHE A 215 -1.76 19.65 21.29
N ILE A 216 -1.19 20.80 20.88
CA ILE A 216 0.05 21.30 21.48
C ILE A 216 -0.14 21.71 22.94
N GLU A 217 -1.25 22.36 23.25
CA GLU A 217 -1.50 22.94 24.57
C GLU A 217 -1.88 21.87 25.60
N ASN A 218 -2.56 20.80 25.19
CA ASN A 218 -3.19 19.85 26.10
C ASN A 218 -2.48 18.49 26.21
N ILE A 219 -1.57 18.15 25.28
CA ILE A 219 -0.84 16.89 25.30
C ILE A 219 0.65 17.19 25.46
N ASP A 220 1.31 16.58 26.45
CA ASP A 220 2.76 16.71 26.64
C ASP A 220 3.51 16.02 25.49
N LEU A 221 3.79 16.79 24.44
CA LEU A 221 4.46 16.34 23.22
C LEU A 221 5.92 15.89 23.44
N SER A 222 6.50 16.05 24.63
CA SER A 222 7.86 15.58 24.91
C SER A 222 7.99 14.05 24.84
N SER A 223 6.87 13.34 25.02
CA SER A 223 6.76 11.88 24.95
C SER A 223 6.21 11.36 23.61
N PHE A 224 5.79 12.26 22.72
CA PHE A 224 5.20 11.93 21.42
C PHE A 224 6.18 12.27 20.30
N ILE A 225 6.53 11.27 19.50
CA ILE A 225 7.13 11.53 18.19
C ILE A 225 5.96 11.74 17.22
N ILE A 226 5.68 13.01 16.90
CA ILE A 226 4.71 13.35 15.84
C ILE A 226 5.33 12.91 14.52
N TYR A 227 4.86 11.79 13.98
CA TYR A 227 5.26 11.28 12.67
C TYR A 227 4.27 11.75 11.59
N THR A 228 4.61 12.82 10.88
CA THR A 228 4.09 13.03 9.52
C THR A 228 5.00 12.26 8.56
N ASN A 229 4.75 10.96 8.33
CA ASN A 229 5.55 10.04 7.45
C ASN A 229 6.98 10.54 7.09
N MET A 230 7.89 10.59 8.06
CA MET A 230 9.18 11.29 7.93
C MET A 230 10.23 10.58 7.05
N GLN A 231 9.95 9.37 6.56
CA GLN A 231 10.86 8.64 5.65
C GLN A 231 10.50 8.82 4.18
N THR A 232 9.27 9.27 3.90
CA THR A 232 8.73 9.42 2.56
C THR A 232 8.11 10.78 2.39
N LEU A 233 8.70 11.59 1.53
CA LEU A 233 8.14 12.90 1.20
C LEU A 233 7.17 12.74 0.03
N PHE A 234 5.90 13.09 0.22
CA PHE A 234 4.92 13.15 -0.86
C PHE A 234 4.77 14.59 -1.33
N ILE A 235 4.74 14.80 -2.64
CA ILE A 235 4.59 16.12 -3.25
C ILE A 235 3.55 16.05 -4.35
N ASP A 236 2.46 16.81 -4.17
CA ASP A 236 1.28 16.68 -5.02
C ASP A 236 1.25 17.67 -6.22
N THR A 237 2.04 18.75 -6.19
CA THR A 237 2.15 19.69 -7.33
C THR A 237 3.55 20.30 -7.48
N VAL A 238 3.86 20.71 -8.71
CA VAL A 238 5.06 21.48 -9.12
C VAL A 238 4.56 22.57 -10.11
N PRO A 239 5.07 23.83 -10.15
CA PRO A 239 6.30 24.39 -9.56
C PRO A 239 6.15 24.88 -8.12
N TYR A 240 7.23 24.77 -7.35
CA TYR A 240 7.33 25.18 -5.95
C TYR A 240 7.44 26.70 -5.85
N ARG A 241 6.57 27.35 -5.07
CA ARG A 241 6.79 28.75 -4.66
C ARG A 241 7.64 28.77 -3.38
N TYR A 242 8.91 29.11 -3.53
CA TYR A 242 9.83 29.30 -2.41
C TYR A 242 9.63 30.68 -1.79
N ASN A 243 9.22 30.76 -0.52
CA ASN A 243 9.27 32.01 0.22
C ASN A 243 10.63 32.12 0.93
N ARG A 244 11.42 33.15 0.62
CA ARG A 244 12.84 33.25 1.02
C ARG A 244 13.04 33.44 2.53
N ASP A 245 12.00 33.77 3.28
CA ASP A 245 12.10 34.11 4.71
C ASP A 245 11.90 32.93 5.69
N GLN A 246 11.56 31.72 5.19
CA GLN A 246 11.18 30.60 6.07
C GLN A 246 11.71 29.24 5.56
N SER A 247 13.02 29.07 5.42
CA SER A 247 13.70 27.91 4.78
C SER A 247 13.16 26.49 5.10
N TYR A 248 12.05 26.09 4.46
CA TYR A 248 11.41 24.75 4.46
C TYR A 248 10.56 24.55 3.21
N THR A 249 10.23 23.28 2.88
CA THR A 249 9.38 22.91 1.73
C THR A 249 8.35 21.86 2.12
N THR A 250 7.08 22.10 1.74
CA THR A 250 5.92 21.24 1.98
C THR A 250 5.11 21.06 0.69
N SER A 251 4.46 19.89 0.52
CA SER A 251 3.35 19.63 -0.41
C SER A 251 2.23 20.68 -0.23
N PRO A 252 1.38 20.97 -1.23
CA PRO A 252 0.16 21.76 -1.04
C PRO A 252 -0.73 21.24 0.10
N GLU A 253 -0.67 19.94 0.40
CA GLU A 253 -1.36 19.33 1.55
C GLU A 253 -0.56 19.46 2.86
N ALA A 254 0.74 19.74 2.79
CA ALA A 254 1.62 19.96 3.92
C ALA A 254 1.80 21.45 4.31
N VAL A 255 0.99 22.36 3.75
CA VAL A 255 0.84 23.74 4.24
C VAL A 255 0.43 23.78 5.73
N HIS A 256 0.01 22.64 6.29
CA HIS A 256 -0.35 22.48 7.70
C HIS A 256 0.72 21.79 8.57
N ALA A 257 1.91 21.47 8.05
CA ALA A 257 3.00 20.90 8.85
C ALA A 257 3.81 22.02 9.53
N LEU A 258 3.45 22.37 10.76
CA LEU A 258 4.24 23.27 11.61
C LEU A 258 5.36 22.48 12.30
N CYS A 259 6.63 22.85 12.04
CA CYS A 259 7.79 22.29 12.73
C CYS A 259 8.25 23.25 13.84
N ASN A 260 7.98 22.89 15.09
CA ASN A 260 8.21 23.76 16.25
C ASN A 260 9.66 23.76 16.79
N ASN A 261 10.63 23.21 16.05
CA ASN A 261 12.01 23.13 16.53
C ASN A 261 13.02 23.63 15.49
N ALA A 262 13.25 24.95 15.47
CA ALA A 262 14.20 25.61 14.56
C ALA A 262 15.61 24.98 14.55
N LYS A 263 16.03 24.31 15.63
CA LYS A 263 17.31 23.58 15.70
C LYS A 263 17.27 22.21 15.01
N ALA A 264 16.14 21.51 15.03
CA ALA A 264 15.96 20.24 14.32
C ALA A 264 15.92 20.43 12.79
N VAL A 265 15.71 21.67 12.33
CA VAL A 265 15.46 21.93 10.90
C VAL A 265 16.69 22.40 10.15
N GLN A 266 17.64 22.94 10.91
CA GLN A 266 18.98 23.21 10.43
C GLN A 266 19.80 21.93 10.40
N GLN A 267 19.29 20.83 10.96
CA GLN A 267 19.89 19.52 10.79
C GLN A 267 19.52 19.00 9.41
N PRO A 268 20.49 18.54 8.60
CA PRO A 268 20.20 17.87 7.34
C PRO A 268 19.23 16.71 7.62
N PRO A 269 18.19 16.47 6.78
CA PRO A 269 17.17 15.47 7.04
C PRO A 269 17.82 14.09 7.15
N TYR A 270 18.14 13.70 8.39
CA TYR A 270 18.64 12.39 8.69
C TYR A 270 17.50 11.42 8.38
N ARG A 271 17.61 10.70 7.25
CA ARG A 271 16.83 9.50 6.87
C ARG A 271 15.61 9.69 5.95
N LEU A 272 15.59 10.66 5.02
CA LEU A 272 14.64 10.54 3.90
C LEU A 272 15.03 9.36 3.00
N VAL A 273 14.18 8.35 2.92
CA VAL A 273 14.39 7.10 2.16
C VAL A 273 13.59 7.09 0.87
N GLY A 274 12.45 7.77 0.83
CA GLY A 274 11.52 7.82 -0.29
C GLY A 274 11.11 9.22 -0.69
N LEU A 275 10.88 9.43 -1.98
CA LEU A 275 10.29 10.64 -2.53
C LEU A 275 9.19 10.23 -3.51
N SER A 276 7.96 10.68 -3.27
CA SER A 276 6.81 10.53 -4.16
C SER A 276 6.41 11.89 -4.70
N MET A 277 6.26 12.03 -6.01
CA MET A 277 5.84 13.25 -6.67
C MET A 277 4.69 12.95 -7.64
N HIS A 278 3.58 13.66 -7.52
CA HIS A 278 2.42 13.58 -8.40
C HIS A 278 2.35 14.85 -9.27
N GLY A 279 2.08 14.68 -10.57
CA GLY A 279 2.15 15.73 -11.58
C GLY A 279 0.82 16.12 -12.23
N GLU A 280 -0.33 15.71 -11.67
CA GLU A 280 -1.64 15.80 -12.36
C GLU A 280 -2.10 17.22 -12.67
N HIS A 281 -1.68 18.21 -11.90
CA HIS A 281 -2.38 19.50 -11.87
C HIS A 281 -1.81 20.57 -12.81
N VAL A 282 -0.48 20.63 -13.05
CA VAL A 282 0.14 21.69 -13.86
C VAL A 282 1.33 21.17 -14.69
N PRO A 283 1.37 21.40 -16.02
CA PRO A 283 2.55 21.12 -16.83
C PRO A 283 3.78 21.94 -16.39
N ILE A 284 4.92 21.29 -16.15
CA ILE A 284 6.16 21.94 -15.68
C ILE A 284 7.42 21.49 -16.42
N THR A 285 8.57 22.12 -16.14
CA THR A 285 9.81 21.80 -16.85
C THR A 285 10.55 20.58 -16.26
N THR A 286 11.42 19.95 -17.06
CA THR A 286 12.34 18.90 -16.58
C THR A 286 13.21 19.42 -15.45
N GLU A 287 13.72 20.65 -15.56
CA GLU A 287 14.59 21.24 -14.54
C GLU A 287 13.86 21.50 -13.22
N ASP A 288 12.55 21.81 -13.25
CA ASP A 288 11.75 21.94 -12.03
C ASP A 288 11.67 20.62 -11.26
N TYR A 289 11.39 19.50 -11.94
CA TYR A 289 11.42 18.16 -11.32
C TYR A 289 12.79 17.87 -10.71
N LEU A 290 13.87 18.10 -11.48
CA LEU A 290 15.22 17.79 -11.03
C LEU A 290 15.67 18.68 -9.87
N SER A 291 15.30 19.97 -9.88
CA SER A 291 15.66 20.93 -8.82
C SER A 291 15.16 20.52 -7.44
N VAL A 292 14.10 19.71 -7.41
CA VAL A 292 13.47 19.18 -6.20
C VAL A 292 14.15 17.90 -5.79
N ILE A 293 14.26 16.96 -6.73
CA ILE A 293 14.87 15.65 -6.51
C ILE A 293 16.33 15.81 -6.03
N CYS A 294 17.07 16.76 -6.60
CA CYS A 294 18.43 17.12 -6.19
C CYS A 294 18.59 17.47 -4.70
N ARG A 295 17.52 17.94 -4.05
CA ARG A 295 17.54 18.32 -2.62
C ARG A 295 17.60 17.10 -1.71
N PHE A 296 17.35 15.91 -2.24
CA PHE A 296 17.22 14.67 -1.48
C PHE A 296 18.18 13.57 -1.99
N PRO A 297 19.51 13.77 -1.87
CA PRO A 297 20.52 12.87 -2.48
C PRO A 297 20.59 11.47 -1.85
N SER A 298 19.98 11.27 -0.67
CA SER A 298 20.04 10.03 0.11
C SER A 298 18.86 9.07 -0.15
N ILE A 299 17.89 9.44 -0.98
CA ILE A 299 16.71 8.60 -1.26
C ILE A 299 17.13 7.26 -1.86
N LYS A 300 16.42 6.20 -1.46
CA LYS A 300 16.55 4.85 -2.00
C LYS A 300 15.49 4.56 -3.06
N TRP A 301 14.37 5.25 -3.04
CA TRP A 301 13.36 5.10 -4.07
C TRP A 301 12.74 6.45 -4.44
N LEU A 302 12.35 6.57 -5.71
CA LEU A 302 11.73 7.75 -6.30
C LEU A 302 10.48 7.31 -7.05
N TYR A 303 9.32 7.79 -6.61
CA TYR A 303 8.03 7.56 -7.24
C TYR A 303 7.57 8.82 -7.93
N LEU A 304 7.41 8.76 -9.25
CA LEU A 304 6.92 9.86 -10.06
C LEU A 304 5.64 9.39 -10.75
N ASP A 305 4.54 10.05 -10.42
CA ASP A 305 3.21 9.69 -10.87
C ASP A 305 2.56 10.81 -11.66
N SER A 306 1.81 10.45 -12.69
CA SER A 306 1.16 11.39 -13.59
C SER A 306 2.03 12.61 -13.98
N ILE A 307 3.33 12.41 -14.22
CA ILE A 307 4.29 13.48 -14.52
C ILE A 307 3.82 14.26 -15.76
N ASN A 308 3.63 15.57 -15.63
CA ASN A 308 3.21 16.44 -16.72
C ASN A 308 4.34 17.42 -17.09
N VAL A 309 5.08 17.13 -18.16
CA VAL A 309 6.25 17.95 -18.56
C VAL A 309 5.93 18.81 -19.78
N SER A 310 6.07 20.14 -19.65
CA SER A 310 5.74 21.14 -20.67
C SER A 310 6.88 21.54 -21.59
N ASP A 311 8.12 21.09 -21.33
CA ASP A 311 9.29 21.47 -22.13
C ASP A 311 9.03 21.35 -23.63
N GLU A 312 9.13 22.45 -24.37
CA GLU A 312 9.12 22.41 -25.82
C GLU A 312 10.33 21.61 -26.30
N SER A 313 10.13 20.78 -27.32
CA SER A 313 11.15 19.89 -27.88
C SER A 313 12.27 20.68 -28.56
N LYS A 314 13.11 21.37 -27.80
CA LYS A 314 14.45 21.74 -28.24
C LYS A 314 15.36 20.54 -28.00
N GLU A 315 15.13 19.47 -28.77
CA GLU A 315 15.97 18.26 -28.83
C GLU A 315 17.35 18.51 -29.45
N LYS A 316 17.78 19.77 -29.56
CA LYS A 316 19.08 20.13 -30.11
C LYS A 316 19.82 20.95 -29.06
N ASP A 317 20.95 20.40 -28.62
CA ASP A 317 21.97 21.03 -27.80
C ASP A 317 21.68 21.17 -26.30
N VAL A 318 21.47 20.03 -25.63
CA VAL A 318 21.85 19.93 -24.21
C VAL A 318 23.05 19.01 -24.14
N THR A 319 24.25 19.61 -24.23
CA THR A 319 25.42 19.06 -23.55
C THR A 319 24.96 18.68 -22.14
N LEU A 320 25.26 17.46 -21.68
CA LEU A 320 24.95 16.98 -20.33
C LEU A 320 26.05 17.45 -19.37
N PRO A 321 25.89 18.55 -18.59
CA PRO A 321 26.76 18.74 -17.44
C PRO A 321 25.98 19.06 -16.16
N VAL A 322 25.01 18.23 -15.77
CA VAL A 322 24.70 18.05 -14.34
C VAL A 322 24.38 16.59 -14.14
N THR A 323 25.37 15.80 -13.72
CA THR A 323 25.09 14.44 -13.26
C THR A 323 24.31 14.56 -11.96
N LEU A 324 22.99 14.42 -12.04
CA LEU A 324 22.17 14.13 -10.87
C LEU A 324 22.72 12.82 -10.28
N LYS A 325 23.36 12.89 -9.10
CA LYS A 325 23.94 11.70 -8.44
C LYS A 325 23.09 11.32 -7.25
N LEU A 326 22.06 10.50 -7.48
CA LEU A 326 21.30 9.85 -6.41
C LEU A 326 21.99 8.54 -6.04
N LYS A 327 23.13 8.64 -5.35
CA LYS A 327 24.05 7.51 -5.07
C LYS A 327 23.38 6.31 -4.38
N HIS A 328 22.24 6.53 -3.73
CA HIS A 328 21.51 5.53 -2.96
C HIS A 328 20.25 5.02 -3.66
N LEU A 329 19.87 5.60 -4.80
CA LEU A 329 18.66 5.22 -5.53
C LEU A 329 18.76 3.77 -6.00
N LYS A 330 17.80 2.97 -5.58
CA LYS A 330 17.61 1.57 -5.96
C LYS A 330 16.38 1.36 -6.82
N SER A 331 15.33 2.16 -6.61
CA SER A 331 14.06 1.98 -7.31
C SER A 331 13.56 3.28 -7.93
N LEU A 332 13.22 3.24 -9.21
CA LEU A 332 12.60 4.33 -9.94
C LEU A 332 11.23 3.89 -10.44
N TYR A 333 10.20 4.66 -10.11
CA TYR A 333 8.85 4.50 -10.63
C TYR A 333 8.55 5.76 -11.45
N TYR A 334 8.27 5.58 -12.73
CA TYR A 334 8.16 6.66 -13.70
C TYR A 334 6.86 6.49 -14.49
N PHE A 335 5.83 7.26 -14.11
CA PHE A 335 4.53 7.24 -14.76
C PHE A 335 4.18 8.66 -15.21
N ARG A 336 4.06 8.88 -16.51
CA ARG A 336 3.64 10.20 -17.04
C ARG A 336 2.13 10.37 -16.94
N SER A 337 1.68 11.62 -17.00
CA SER A 337 0.28 11.92 -17.25
C SER A 337 -0.11 11.42 -18.65
N THR A 338 -1.30 10.84 -18.76
CA THR A 338 -1.89 10.45 -20.06
C THR A 338 -2.08 11.65 -21.01
N THR A 339 -2.05 12.87 -20.47
CA THR A 339 -2.21 14.13 -21.21
C THR A 339 -0.93 14.62 -21.89
N CYS A 340 0.25 14.09 -21.54
CA CYS A 340 1.53 14.53 -22.10
C CYS A 340 2.31 13.36 -22.73
N LYS A 341 3.33 13.69 -23.53
CA LYS A 341 4.30 12.69 -24.05
C LYS A 341 5.41 12.46 -23.03
N VAL A 342 5.99 11.26 -23.04
CA VAL A 342 7.19 10.97 -22.25
C VAL A 342 8.33 11.89 -22.69
N LYS A 343 9.05 12.46 -21.72
CA LYS A 343 10.23 13.30 -21.96
C LYS A 343 11.49 12.52 -21.67
N ARG A 344 12.29 12.32 -22.72
CA ARG A 344 13.54 11.60 -22.63
C ARG A 344 14.59 12.30 -21.76
N SER A 345 14.67 13.63 -21.83
CA SER A 345 15.58 14.45 -21.02
C SER A 345 15.47 14.17 -19.52
N LEU A 346 14.24 14.07 -19.00
CA LEU A 346 13.98 13.77 -17.60
C LEU A 346 14.36 12.32 -17.28
N PHE A 347 13.91 11.36 -18.09
CA PHE A 347 14.23 9.95 -17.89
C PHE A 347 15.73 9.70 -17.89
N ASP A 348 16.47 10.20 -18.89
CA ASP A 348 17.90 10.02 -19.04
C ASP A 348 18.66 10.54 -17.80
N ARG A 349 18.25 11.65 -17.21
CA ARG A 349 18.90 12.21 -16.01
C ARG A 349 18.59 11.44 -14.72
N LEU A 350 17.43 10.79 -14.65
CA LEU A 350 17.05 9.94 -13.52
C LEU A 350 17.62 8.52 -13.63
N PHE A 351 17.86 8.06 -14.86
CA PHE A 351 18.30 6.70 -15.15
C PHE A 351 19.83 6.61 -15.28
N TYR A 352 20.44 7.46 -16.10
CA TYR A 352 21.89 7.40 -16.32
C TYR A 352 22.68 7.90 -15.10
N GLY A 353 23.75 7.17 -14.76
CA GLY A 353 24.61 7.50 -13.62
C GLY A 353 24.19 6.89 -12.29
N GLN A 354 23.01 6.25 -12.20
CA GLN A 354 22.52 5.60 -10.98
C GLN A 354 22.99 4.15 -10.87
N LYS A 355 24.24 3.93 -10.46
CA LYS A 355 24.86 2.59 -10.40
C LYS A 355 24.12 1.56 -9.51
N ARG A 356 23.31 2.03 -8.56
CA ARG A 356 22.57 1.18 -7.62
C ARG A 356 21.11 0.95 -8.00
N LEU A 357 20.64 1.63 -9.04
CA LEU A 357 19.29 1.42 -9.55
C LEU A 357 19.21 -0.03 -10.02
N ASP A 358 18.28 -0.80 -9.46
CA ASP A 358 18.06 -2.20 -9.85
C ASP A 358 16.60 -2.47 -10.21
N THR A 359 15.72 -1.52 -9.89
CA THR A 359 14.27 -1.63 -10.08
C THR A 359 13.75 -0.47 -10.90
N LEU A 360 13.04 -0.80 -11.99
CA LEU A 360 12.34 0.17 -12.83
C LEU A 360 10.85 -0.23 -12.95
N ARG A 361 9.96 0.72 -12.63
CA ARG A 361 8.52 0.62 -12.94
C ARG A 361 8.13 1.73 -13.90
N ILE A 362 7.50 1.37 -15.02
CA ILE A 362 7.20 2.33 -16.09
C ILE A 362 6.03 1.85 -16.97
N MET A 363 5.39 2.79 -17.68
CA MET A 363 4.42 2.48 -18.72
C MET A 363 5.11 1.78 -19.90
N TYR A 364 4.51 0.71 -20.42
CA TYR A 364 5.05 -0.09 -21.54
C TYR A 364 5.34 0.77 -22.77
N GLY A 365 4.35 1.55 -23.24
CA GLY A 365 4.48 2.37 -24.44
C GLY A 365 5.58 3.42 -24.34
N ASP A 366 5.74 3.99 -23.15
CA ASP A 366 6.75 5.01 -22.89
C ASP A 366 8.14 4.41 -22.91
N LEU A 367 8.33 3.25 -22.28
CA LEU A 367 9.60 2.56 -22.34
C LEU A 367 9.93 2.19 -23.79
N ILE A 368 9.00 1.63 -24.56
CA ILE A 368 9.25 1.32 -25.98
C ILE A 368 9.58 2.57 -26.78
N TYR A 369 8.87 3.67 -26.55
CA TYR A 369 9.21 4.94 -27.17
C TYR A 369 10.64 5.35 -26.85
N LEU A 370 11.04 5.33 -25.57
CA LEU A 370 12.39 5.67 -25.11
C LEU A 370 13.47 4.75 -25.71
N LEU A 371 13.19 3.44 -25.83
CA LEU A 371 14.11 2.47 -26.41
C LEU A 371 14.26 2.62 -27.93
N ARG A 372 13.18 2.94 -28.64
CA ARG A 372 13.18 3.15 -30.10
C ARG A 372 13.81 4.48 -30.50
N THR A 373 13.61 5.50 -29.68
CA THR A 373 14.08 6.86 -29.96
C THR A 373 15.47 7.09 -29.35
N ALA A 374 16.51 6.33 -29.72
CA ALA A 374 17.79 6.51 -29.04
C ALA A 374 19.12 6.18 -29.75
N LEU A 375 19.87 7.26 -30.05
CA LEU A 375 21.28 7.40 -29.66
C LEU A 375 21.37 8.36 -28.44
N PRO A 376 22.27 8.13 -27.46
CA PRO A 376 22.92 6.84 -27.20
C PRO A 376 21.88 5.82 -26.70
N VAL A 377 22.15 4.53 -26.98
CA VAL A 377 21.29 3.41 -26.58
C VAL A 377 21.22 3.32 -25.06
N ILE A 378 20.01 3.15 -24.51
CA ILE A 378 19.79 2.94 -23.07
C ILE A 378 20.51 1.68 -22.63
N ASN A 379 21.38 1.80 -21.61
CA ASN A 379 22.07 0.67 -21.01
C ASN A 379 21.41 0.32 -19.66
N GLY A 380 20.58 -0.72 -19.68
CA GLY A 380 19.85 -1.21 -18.51
C GLY A 380 20.52 -2.40 -17.81
N ASN A 381 21.82 -2.63 -17.99
CA ASN A 381 22.52 -3.77 -17.37
C ASN A 381 22.41 -3.82 -15.84
N HIS A 382 22.18 -2.69 -15.18
CA HIS A 382 22.03 -2.61 -13.73
C HIS A 382 20.62 -3.01 -13.25
N ILE A 383 19.62 -3.03 -14.15
CA ILE A 383 18.23 -3.34 -13.81
C ILE A 383 18.05 -4.85 -13.71
N LYS A 384 17.59 -5.29 -12.53
CA LYS A 384 17.24 -6.67 -12.21
C LYS A 384 15.72 -6.88 -12.14
N TYR A 385 14.97 -5.85 -11.78
CA TYR A 385 13.52 -5.87 -11.61
C TYR A 385 12.87 -4.88 -12.57
N LEU A 386 12.08 -5.39 -13.52
CA LEU A 386 11.32 -4.58 -14.46
C LEU A 386 9.83 -4.84 -14.28
N TYR A 387 9.10 -3.76 -14.04
CA TYR A 387 7.65 -3.76 -13.95
C TYR A 387 7.06 -2.88 -15.03
N LEU A 388 6.23 -3.47 -15.89
CA LEU A 388 5.63 -2.79 -17.03
C LEU A 388 4.13 -2.67 -16.82
N TYR A 389 3.62 -1.45 -16.85
CA TYR A 389 2.18 -1.19 -16.88
C TYR A 389 1.72 -0.86 -18.29
N CYS A 390 0.75 -1.59 -18.80
CA CYS A 390 0.26 -1.46 -20.17
C CYS A 390 -1.24 -1.15 -20.14
N ASN A 391 -1.59 0.08 -20.51
CA ASN A 391 -2.95 0.54 -20.66
C ASN A 391 -3.28 0.81 -22.13
N GLY A 392 -4.58 0.88 -22.46
CA GLY A 392 -5.05 1.11 -23.82
C GLY A 392 -4.58 2.42 -24.44
N ALA A 393 -4.28 3.43 -23.62
CA ALA A 393 -3.71 4.71 -24.07
C ALA A 393 -2.22 4.59 -24.46
N ASP A 394 -1.51 3.58 -23.98
CA ASP A 394 -0.04 3.42 -24.13
C ASP A 394 0.35 2.34 -25.14
N GLY A 395 -0.64 1.78 -25.84
CA GLY A 395 -0.41 0.79 -26.91
C GLY A 395 -0.39 -0.65 -26.44
N ALA A 396 -0.34 -1.55 -27.43
CA ALA A 396 -0.32 -3.00 -27.22
C ALA A 396 1.12 -3.52 -27.19
N ILE A 397 1.31 -4.67 -26.57
CA ILE A 397 2.59 -5.38 -26.55
C ILE A 397 2.79 -6.09 -27.89
N HIS A 398 3.89 -5.77 -28.57
CA HIS A 398 4.22 -6.34 -29.88
C HIS A 398 5.46 -7.23 -29.81
N LEU A 399 5.50 -8.27 -30.65
CA LEU A 399 6.66 -9.16 -30.75
C LEU A 399 7.93 -8.42 -31.20
N THR A 400 7.77 -7.43 -32.10
CA THR A 400 8.86 -6.58 -32.61
C THR A 400 9.52 -5.72 -31.54
N ASP A 401 8.89 -5.60 -30.36
CA ASP A 401 9.40 -4.76 -29.29
C ASP A 401 10.36 -5.53 -28.37
N LEU A 402 10.37 -6.87 -28.47
CA LEU A 402 11.15 -7.74 -27.61
C LEU A 402 12.65 -7.59 -27.78
N ASP A 403 13.12 -7.37 -29.02
CA ASP A 403 14.54 -7.16 -29.31
C ASP A 403 15.08 -5.98 -28.51
N TYR A 404 14.30 -4.90 -28.39
CA TYR A 404 14.69 -3.73 -27.60
C TYR A 404 14.83 -4.07 -26.11
N PHE A 405 13.91 -4.86 -25.53
CA PHE A 405 14.01 -5.28 -24.13
C PHE A 405 15.23 -6.15 -23.87
N ILE A 406 15.43 -7.16 -24.72
CA ILE A 406 16.50 -8.16 -24.56
C ILE A 406 17.87 -7.48 -24.66
N LEU A 407 18.04 -6.58 -25.63
CA LEU A 407 19.27 -5.83 -25.81
C LEU A 407 19.54 -4.85 -24.66
N THR A 408 18.49 -4.22 -24.12
CA THR A 408 18.63 -3.17 -23.09
C THR A 408 18.81 -3.74 -21.68
N PHE A 409 18.15 -4.85 -21.35
CA PHE A 409 18.08 -5.40 -19.99
C PHE A 409 18.64 -6.84 -19.90
N PRO A 410 19.87 -7.12 -20.37
CA PRO A 410 20.37 -8.50 -20.49
C PRO A 410 20.55 -9.23 -19.14
N LEU A 411 20.59 -8.49 -18.03
CA LEU A 411 20.75 -9.05 -16.67
C LEU A 411 19.44 -9.13 -15.87
N LEU A 412 18.29 -9.03 -16.53
CA LEU A 412 16.99 -9.05 -15.88
C LEU A 412 16.73 -10.37 -15.14
N GLU A 413 16.35 -10.28 -13.87
CA GLU A 413 16.03 -11.42 -12.99
C GLU A 413 14.51 -11.54 -12.77
N TYR A 414 13.79 -10.42 -12.74
CA TYR A 414 12.35 -10.36 -12.48
C TYR A 414 11.65 -9.47 -13.50
N LEU A 415 10.68 -10.04 -14.22
CA LEU A 415 9.83 -9.32 -15.16
C LEU A 415 8.37 -9.47 -14.75
N THR A 416 7.70 -8.35 -14.51
CA THR A 416 6.26 -8.31 -14.28
C THR A 416 5.59 -7.40 -15.31
N ILE A 417 4.53 -7.91 -15.94
CA ILE A 417 3.74 -7.18 -16.94
C ILE A 417 2.29 -7.11 -16.46
N GLU A 418 1.83 -5.91 -16.17
CA GLU A 418 0.44 -5.59 -15.90
C GLU A 418 -0.23 -5.10 -17.19
N VAL A 419 -1.30 -5.76 -17.64
CA VAL A 419 -2.14 -5.27 -18.74
C VAL A 419 -3.53 -4.92 -18.22
N THR A 420 -4.05 -3.73 -18.56
CA THR A 420 -5.40 -3.34 -18.16
C THR A 420 -6.48 -4.16 -18.88
N SER A 421 -6.17 -4.63 -20.09
CA SER A 421 -7.08 -5.39 -20.93
C SER A 421 -6.35 -6.48 -21.71
N ASN A 422 -6.98 -7.66 -21.83
CA ASN A 422 -6.41 -8.77 -22.61
C ASN A 422 -6.19 -8.44 -24.09
N LYS A 423 -6.88 -7.40 -24.62
CA LYS A 423 -6.72 -6.94 -26.00
C LYS A 423 -5.29 -6.44 -26.27
N LEU A 424 -4.58 -6.01 -25.23
CA LEU A 424 -3.24 -5.42 -25.33
C LEU A 424 -2.11 -6.43 -25.50
N ILE A 425 -2.38 -7.73 -25.35
CA ILE A 425 -1.41 -8.80 -25.67
C ILE A 425 -2.04 -9.94 -26.48
N ARG A 426 -3.24 -9.71 -27.04
CA ARG A 426 -4.09 -10.79 -27.57
C ARG A 426 -3.46 -11.56 -28.73
N ARG A 427 -2.78 -10.85 -29.65
CA ARG A 427 -2.15 -11.44 -30.83
C ARG A 427 -0.71 -11.81 -30.49
N ASN A 428 -0.30 -13.03 -30.79
CA ASN A 428 1.04 -13.58 -30.51
C ASN A 428 1.43 -13.73 -29.03
N GLN A 429 0.46 -13.70 -28.09
CA GLN A 429 0.73 -13.86 -26.64
C GLN A 429 1.68 -15.01 -26.32
N LYS A 430 1.44 -16.18 -26.94
CA LYS A 430 2.26 -17.38 -26.78
C LYS A 430 3.73 -17.13 -27.15
N LYS A 431 3.97 -16.64 -28.37
CA LYS A 431 5.31 -16.35 -28.90
C LYS A 431 6.02 -15.26 -28.09
N ILE A 432 5.29 -14.24 -27.66
CA ILE A 432 5.86 -13.14 -26.85
C ILE A 432 6.39 -13.70 -25.52
N ILE A 433 5.60 -14.55 -24.86
CA ILE A 433 5.99 -15.15 -23.59
C ILE A 433 7.14 -16.14 -23.76
N GLU A 434 7.08 -16.99 -24.80
CA GLU A 434 8.17 -17.91 -25.14
C GLU A 434 9.49 -17.15 -25.34
N GLU A 435 9.49 -16.14 -26.23
CA GLU A 435 10.68 -15.34 -26.55
C GLU A 435 11.25 -14.63 -25.32
N LEU A 436 10.40 -14.05 -24.46
CA LEU A 436 10.86 -13.42 -23.22
C LEU A 436 11.55 -14.43 -22.28
N ILE A 437 10.96 -15.61 -22.10
CA ILE A 437 11.48 -16.63 -21.17
C ILE A 437 12.78 -17.25 -21.71
N THR A 438 12.85 -17.52 -23.01
CA THR A 438 14.02 -18.14 -23.65
C THR A 438 15.17 -17.16 -23.77
N SER A 439 14.89 -15.89 -24.05
CA SER A 439 15.93 -14.90 -24.36
C SER A 439 16.55 -14.28 -23.10
N PHE A 440 15.82 -14.19 -21.99
CA PHE A 440 16.40 -13.77 -20.70
C PHE A 440 16.97 -14.95 -19.91
N LYS A 441 18.27 -15.19 -20.10
CA LYS A 441 19.00 -16.29 -19.43
C LYS A 441 18.93 -16.24 -17.89
N ARG A 442 18.98 -15.04 -17.30
CA ARG A 442 18.97 -14.81 -15.84
C ARG A 442 17.58 -14.66 -15.23
N LEU A 443 16.52 -14.78 -16.02
CA LEU A 443 15.16 -14.56 -15.54
C LEU A 443 14.78 -15.62 -14.51
N CYS A 444 14.68 -15.24 -13.24
CA CYS A 444 14.23 -16.07 -12.13
C CYS A 444 12.71 -16.11 -12.04
N SER A 445 12.04 -15.00 -12.34
CA SER A 445 10.58 -14.88 -12.25
C SER A 445 10.00 -14.07 -13.40
N PHE A 446 8.99 -14.63 -14.06
CA PHE A 446 8.16 -13.95 -15.05
C PHE A 446 6.71 -13.95 -14.59
N ARG A 447 6.07 -12.78 -14.59
CA ARG A 447 4.64 -12.64 -14.29
C ARG A 447 3.98 -11.78 -15.34
N ILE A 448 2.84 -12.22 -15.82
CA ILE A 448 1.91 -11.39 -16.60
C ILE A 448 0.52 -11.51 -16.01
N PHE A 449 -0.14 -10.38 -15.83
CA PHE A 449 -1.48 -10.35 -15.28
C PHE A 449 -2.36 -9.33 -15.99
N CYS A 450 -3.65 -9.64 -16.05
CA CYS A 450 -4.64 -8.92 -16.80
C CYS A 450 -5.80 -8.51 -15.90
N GLN A 451 -6.03 -7.20 -15.78
CA GLN A 451 -7.10 -6.68 -14.93
C GLN A 451 -8.49 -7.03 -15.49
N ARG A 452 -8.72 -6.75 -16.80
CA ARG A 452 -10.00 -6.96 -17.48
C ARG A 452 -9.93 -8.04 -18.56
N GLY A 453 -10.82 -9.03 -18.44
CA GLY A 453 -10.92 -10.16 -19.35
C GLY A 453 -10.15 -11.38 -18.86
N THR A 454 -9.77 -12.26 -19.78
CA THR A 454 -9.02 -13.50 -19.52
C THR A 454 -7.87 -13.55 -20.52
N LEU A 455 -6.69 -13.98 -20.08
CA LEU A 455 -5.56 -14.20 -20.98
C LEU A 455 -5.94 -15.28 -22.00
N GLN A 456 -5.80 -14.99 -23.30
CA GLN A 456 -6.19 -15.92 -24.36
C GLN A 456 -5.34 -17.20 -24.29
N LEU A 457 -4.03 -17.05 -24.02
CA LEU A 457 -3.13 -18.18 -23.80
C LEU A 457 -3.59 -19.06 -22.63
N ALA A 458 -3.99 -18.46 -21.50
CA ALA A 458 -4.50 -19.22 -20.36
C ALA A 458 -5.77 -20.01 -20.74
N ARG A 459 -6.69 -19.40 -21.51
CA ARG A 459 -7.87 -20.12 -22.03
C ARG A 459 -7.49 -21.28 -22.94
N THR A 460 -6.47 -21.14 -23.77
CA THR A 460 -6.03 -22.19 -24.70
C THR A 460 -5.35 -23.34 -23.95
N LEU A 461 -4.44 -23.03 -23.01
CA LEU A 461 -3.69 -24.03 -22.26
C LEU A 461 -4.53 -24.74 -21.19
N MET A 462 -5.59 -24.12 -20.68
CA MET A 462 -6.52 -24.77 -19.74
C MET A 462 -7.54 -25.69 -20.42
N LYS A 463 -7.66 -25.66 -21.75
CA LYS A 463 -8.66 -26.46 -22.50
C LYS A 463 -8.16 -27.82 -22.98
N ASP A 464 -6.85 -27.99 -23.10
CA ASP A 464 -6.22 -29.20 -23.64
C ASP A 464 -4.92 -29.49 -22.90
N ASP A 465 -4.94 -30.54 -22.08
CA ASP A 465 -3.80 -30.99 -21.29
C ASP A 465 -2.63 -31.46 -22.17
N GLN A 466 -2.86 -31.99 -23.38
CA GLN A 466 -1.78 -32.35 -24.29
C GLN A 466 -1.09 -31.12 -24.88
N SER A 467 -1.86 -30.10 -25.28
CA SER A 467 -1.29 -28.81 -25.71
C SER A 467 -0.54 -28.12 -24.59
N ARG A 468 -1.05 -28.20 -23.36
CA ARG A 468 -0.36 -27.70 -22.16
C ARG A 468 0.95 -28.44 -21.92
N LEU A 469 0.95 -29.77 -21.94
CA LEU A 469 2.13 -30.59 -21.72
C LEU A 469 3.19 -30.35 -22.80
N LYS A 470 2.80 -30.28 -24.08
CA LYS A 470 3.70 -29.98 -25.20
C LYS A 470 4.34 -28.60 -25.08
N TRP A 471 3.54 -27.60 -24.70
CA TRP A 471 4.05 -26.24 -24.49
C TRP A 471 4.96 -26.17 -23.27
N LEU A 472 4.60 -26.85 -22.19
CA LEU A 472 5.45 -27.01 -21.02
C LEU A 472 6.76 -27.65 -21.40
N THR A 473 6.80 -28.81 -22.06
CA THR A 473 8.07 -29.46 -22.47
C THR A 473 8.96 -28.58 -23.34
N HIS A 474 8.38 -27.67 -24.12
CA HIS A 474 9.13 -26.70 -24.91
C HIS A 474 9.81 -25.62 -24.03
N ILE A 475 9.16 -25.23 -22.93
CA ILE A 475 9.67 -24.30 -21.93
C ILE A 475 10.50 -25.01 -20.85
N ASP A 476 10.21 -26.27 -20.53
CA ASP A 476 10.75 -27.06 -19.41
C ASP A 476 12.19 -27.54 -19.67
N ALA A 477 12.70 -27.38 -20.89
CA ALA A 477 14.14 -27.33 -21.14
C ALA A 477 14.88 -26.26 -20.29
N ILE A 478 14.14 -25.44 -19.54
CA ILE A 478 14.61 -24.33 -18.70
C ILE A 478 14.35 -24.60 -17.19
N GLY A 479 13.81 -25.75 -16.76
CA GLY A 479 13.69 -26.13 -15.34
C GLY A 479 12.81 -25.21 -14.48
N SER A 480 11.54 -25.01 -14.88
CA SER A 480 10.69 -23.92 -14.36
C SER A 480 9.33 -24.38 -13.79
N HIS A 481 8.90 -23.81 -12.65
CA HIS A 481 7.53 -23.92 -12.14
C HIS A 481 6.59 -22.94 -12.85
N LEU A 482 5.44 -23.41 -13.34
CA LEU A 482 4.43 -22.59 -14.03
C LEU A 482 3.06 -22.63 -13.32
N ILE A 483 2.52 -21.44 -13.03
CA ILE A 483 1.14 -21.24 -12.59
C ILE A 483 0.36 -20.51 -13.68
N ILE A 484 -0.77 -21.09 -14.09
CA ILE A 484 -1.71 -20.50 -15.04
C ILE A 484 -3.05 -20.30 -14.33
N GLN A 485 -3.56 -19.08 -14.36
CA GLN A 485 -4.91 -18.73 -13.93
C GLN A 485 -5.63 -17.98 -15.06
N PRO A 486 -6.97 -17.82 -15.00
CA PRO A 486 -7.71 -17.09 -16.03
C PRO A 486 -7.14 -15.68 -16.33
N LYS A 487 -6.67 -14.98 -15.31
CA LYS A 487 -6.18 -13.60 -15.42
C LYS A 487 -4.68 -13.44 -15.32
N SER A 488 -3.93 -14.48 -14.97
CA SER A 488 -2.50 -14.37 -14.72
C SER A 488 -1.76 -15.61 -15.20
N LEU A 489 -0.51 -15.40 -15.57
CA LEU A 489 0.46 -16.44 -15.83
C LEU A 489 1.74 -16.07 -15.10
N ALA A 490 2.28 -17.00 -14.34
CA ALA A 490 3.49 -16.81 -13.56
C ALA A 490 4.42 -18.00 -13.71
N LEU A 491 5.71 -17.73 -13.91
CA LEU A 491 6.75 -18.73 -14.11
C LEU A 491 7.96 -18.41 -13.24
N TRP A 492 8.57 -19.44 -12.65
CA TRP A 492 9.77 -19.36 -11.82
C TRP A 492 10.80 -20.41 -12.24
N LYS A 493 12.10 -20.09 -12.25
CA LYS A 493 13.18 -21.08 -12.49
C LYS A 493 13.70 -21.65 -11.15
N ASN A 494 13.97 -22.95 -11.07
CA ASN A 494 14.12 -23.72 -9.83
C ASN A 494 15.36 -23.47 -8.97
N ASP A 495 16.24 -22.52 -9.29
CA ASP A 495 17.51 -22.35 -8.56
C ASP A 495 17.44 -21.38 -7.37
N THR A 496 16.27 -20.84 -7.04
CA THR A 496 16.10 -19.99 -5.85
C THR A 496 15.16 -20.64 -4.86
N GLN A 497 15.69 -21.11 -3.73
CA GLN A 497 14.90 -21.37 -2.52
C GLN A 497 14.10 -20.09 -2.18
N ILE A 498 12.78 -20.15 -2.31
CA ILE A 498 11.91 -19.01 -2.03
C ILE A 498 11.55 -19.02 -0.55
N THR A 499 12.09 -18.06 0.19
CA THR A 499 11.48 -17.53 1.43
C THR A 499 10.41 -16.54 1.01
N TYR A 500 9.18 -16.72 1.47
CA TYR A 500 8.06 -15.81 1.23
C TYR A 500 8.28 -14.50 2.02
N PHE A 501 8.15 -13.35 1.37
CA PHE A 501 8.10 -12.01 1.99
C PHE A 501 6.82 -11.29 1.58
#